data_AF-A0A6C0F3T7-F1
#
_entry.id   AF-A0A6C0F3T7-F1
#
_cell.length_a   1.000
_cell.length_b   1.000
_cell.length_c   1.000
_cell.angle_alpha   90.00
_cell.angle_beta   90.00
_cell.angle_gamma   90.00
#
_symmetry.space_group_name_H-M   'P 1'
#
loop_
_entity.id
_entity.type
_entity.pdbx_description
1 polymer ?
#
loop_
_entity_poly.entity_id
_entity_poly.type
_entity_poly.pdbx_seq_one_letter_code
_entity_poly.pdbx_strand_id
1 'polypeptide(L)'
;MVHKNYKWNISKEKGEKILKEKIKEILVDSRNLTTEYDELSFALNHRTKDIIIKNNNKSKNLSNFIKNVLGGLTYYIENNEDFLIFKENEKVYVTLMYDPEKESSEWVIVDEDCY
;
A
#
# COMPACT_ATOMS: atom_id res chain seq x y z
N MET A 1 27.17 18.33 6.02
CA MET A 1 25.93 17.55 5.82
C MET A 1 24.86 18.46 5.25
N VAL A 2 24.56 18.33 3.96
CA VAL A 2 23.60 19.21 3.27
C VAL A 2 22.19 18.88 3.76
N HIS A 3 21.59 19.79 4.54
CA HIS A 3 20.18 19.69 4.92
C HIS A 3 19.36 19.81 3.64
N LYS A 4 18.97 18.67 3.06
CA LYS A 4 18.04 18.68 1.94
C LYS A 4 16.67 19.03 2.51
N ASN A 5 16.42 20.33 2.64
CA ASN A 5 15.13 20.93 2.92
C ASN A 5 14.20 20.64 1.73
N TYR A 6 13.79 19.38 1.58
CA TYR A 6 12.80 19.03 0.59
C TYR A 6 11.47 19.61 1.07
N LYS A 7 11.11 20.78 0.51
CA LYS A 7 9.82 21.45 0.73
C LYS A 7 8.71 20.66 0.03
N TRP A 8 8.46 19.44 0.50
CA TRP A 8 7.27 18.71 0.13
C TRP A 8 6.07 19.42 0.73
N ASN A 9 4.98 19.52 -0.03
CA ASN A 9 3.72 20.07 0.46
C ASN A 9 2.91 19.07 1.32
N ILE A 10 3.41 17.84 1.45
CA ILE A 10 2.85 16.78 2.30
C ILE A 10 3.92 16.33 3.29
N SER A 11 3.52 16.09 4.54
CA SER A 11 4.39 15.49 5.54
C SER A 11 4.63 14.01 5.23
N LYS A 12 5.70 13.45 5.79
CA LYS A 12 6.02 12.02 5.69
C LYS A 12 4.84 11.16 6.18
N GLU A 13 4.36 11.43 7.39
CA GLU A 13 3.24 10.71 8.03
C GLU A 13 1.96 10.74 7.18
N LYS A 14 1.62 11.91 6.62
CA LYS A 14 0.45 12.04 5.75
C LYS A 14 0.62 11.24 4.46
N GLY A 15 1.82 11.27 3.88
CA GLY A 15 2.13 10.49 2.69
C GLY A 15 2.12 8.98 2.94
N GLU A 16 2.60 8.53 4.11
CA GLU A 16 2.52 7.13 4.55
C GLU A 16 1.07 6.69 4.72
N LYS A 17 0.23 7.51 5.37
CA LYS A 17 -1.19 7.22 5.54
C LYS A 17 -1.90 7.07 4.18
N ILE A 18 -1.70 8.02 3.27
CA ILE A 18 -2.24 7.96 1.91
C ILE A 18 -1.79 6.70 1.18
N LEU A 19 -0.49 6.38 1.27
CA LEU A 19 0.06 5.18 0.62
C LEU A 19 -0.57 3.90 1.20
N LYS A 20 -0.63 3.77 2.52
CA LYS A 20 -1.22 2.63 3.22
C LYS A 20 -2.67 2.41 2.79
N GLU A 21 -3.48 3.47 2.86
CA GLU A 21 -4.89 3.43 2.46
C GLU A 21 -5.04 3.01 1.00
N LYS A 22 -4.24 3.57 0.08
CA LYS A 22 -4.34 3.26 -1.35
C LYS A 22 -3.88 1.84 -1.68
N ILE A 23 -2.84 1.32 -1.03
CA ILE A 23 -2.44 -0.09 -1.19
C ILE A 23 -3.56 -0.99 -0.70
N LYS A 24 -4.13 -0.71 0.48
CA LYS A 24 -5.26 -1.50 1.00
C LYS A 24 -6.45 -1.50 0.06
N GLU A 25 -6.89 -0.34 -0.44
CA GLU A 25 -7.98 -0.25 -1.42
C GLU A 25 -7.70 -1.10 -2.66
N ILE A 26 -6.47 -1.05 -3.20
CA ILE A 26 -6.11 -1.84 -4.39
C ILE A 26 -6.14 -3.34 -4.10
N LEU A 27 -5.64 -3.77 -2.93
CA LEU A 27 -5.63 -5.17 -2.55
C LEU A 27 -7.04 -5.68 -2.23
N VAL A 28 -7.87 -4.92 -1.51
CA VAL A 28 -9.26 -5.30 -1.23
C VAL A 28 -10.08 -5.46 -2.52
N ASP A 29 -9.83 -4.62 -3.53
CA ASP A 29 -10.49 -4.75 -4.84
C ASP A 29 -9.98 -5.96 -5.66
N SER A 30 -8.90 -6.61 -5.23
CA SER A 30 -8.28 -7.73 -5.95
C SER A 30 -8.84 -9.08 -5.52
N ARG A 31 -8.90 -10.02 -6.48
CA ARG A 31 -9.34 -11.40 -6.23
C ARG A 31 -8.29 -12.10 -5.37
N ASN A 32 -8.55 -12.24 -4.06
CA ASN A 32 -7.68 -12.81 -3.01
C ASN A 32 -6.71 -11.84 -2.32
N LEU A 33 -7.04 -10.55 -2.24
CA LEU A 33 -6.22 -9.57 -1.49
C LEU A 33 -4.76 -9.51 -1.95
N THR A 34 -4.51 -9.90 -3.20
CA THR A 34 -3.19 -10.14 -3.77
C THR A 34 -3.13 -9.55 -5.17
N THR A 35 -2.04 -8.86 -5.49
CA THR A 35 -1.79 -8.31 -6.82
C THR A 35 -0.31 -8.42 -7.17
N GLU A 36 0.00 -8.43 -8.48
CA GLU A 36 1.38 -8.36 -8.94
C GLU A 36 1.97 -6.98 -8.63
N TYR A 37 3.25 -6.92 -8.23
CA TYR A 37 3.91 -5.69 -7.81
C TYR A 37 3.86 -4.60 -8.89
N ASP A 38 4.05 -4.97 -10.16
CA ASP A 38 4.00 -4.03 -11.28
C ASP A 38 2.58 -3.47 -11.49
N GLU A 39 1.56 -4.31 -11.30
CA GLU A 39 0.15 -3.89 -11.32
C GLU A 39 -0.16 -2.96 -10.14
N LEU A 40 0.32 -3.27 -8.93
CA LEU A 40 0.19 -2.40 -7.76
C LEU A 40 0.81 -1.03 -8.02
N SER A 41 2.04 -1.00 -8.53
CA SER A 41 2.76 0.23 -8.85
C SER A 41 2.01 1.08 -9.89
N PHE A 42 1.49 0.43 -10.92
CA PHE A 42 0.68 1.08 -11.94
C PHE A 42 -0.64 1.64 -11.36
N ALA A 43 -1.38 0.82 -10.62
CA ALA A 43 -2.64 1.18 -10.00
C ALA A 43 -2.49 2.32 -8.98
N LEU A 44 -1.43 2.31 -8.17
CA LEU A 44 -1.11 3.38 -7.24
C LEU A 44 -0.92 4.72 -7.96
N ASN A 45 -0.14 4.74 -9.03
CA ASN A 45 0.09 5.97 -9.81
C ASN A 45 -1.20 6.47 -10.46
N HIS A 46 -2.03 5.56 -10.97
CA HIS A 46 -3.30 5.93 -11.59
C HIS A 46 -4.31 6.47 -10.55
N ARG A 47 -4.49 5.77 -9.41
CA ARG A 47 -5.43 6.16 -8.35
C ARG A 47 -5.00 7.41 -7.57
N THR A 48 -3.74 7.83 -7.70
CA THR A 48 -3.21 9.01 -7.00
C THR A 48 -2.86 10.17 -7.92
N LYS A 49 -3.26 10.11 -9.20
CA LYS A 49 -3.02 11.17 -10.20
C LYS A 49 -3.58 12.54 -9.78
N ASP A 50 -4.70 12.53 -9.05
CA ASP A 50 -5.41 13.73 -8.62
C ASP A 50 -4.85 14.31 -7.31
N ILE A 51 -3.93 13.59 -6.65
CA ILE A 51 -3.27 14.06 -5.44
C ILE A 51 -2.19 15.06 -5.82
N ILE A 52 -2.36 16.30 -5.39
CA ILE A 52 -1.39 17.37 -5.65
C ILE A 52 -0.19 17.19 -4.72
N ILE A 53 0.87 16.57 -5.24
CA ILE A 53 2.16 16.45 -4.56
C ILE A 53 3.14 17.41 -5.23
N LYS A 54 3.77 18.28 -4.43
CA LYS A 54 4.74 19.26 -4.90
C LYS A 54 6.03 19.12 -4.12
N ASN A 55 7.15 19.24 -4.82
CA ASN A 55 8.47 19.39 -4.23
C ASN A 55 9.09 20.67 -4.80
N ASN A 56 9.42 21.63 -3.95
CA ASN A 56 9.91 22.96 -4.38
C ASN A 56 8.97 23.61 -5.41
N ASN A 57 7.65 23.60 -5.11
CA ASN A 57 6.57 24.12 -5.98
C ASN A 57 6.41 23.45 -7.35
N LYS A 58 7.23 22.44 -7.69
CA LYS A 58 7.08 21.65 -8.91
C LYS A 58 6.18 20.45 -8.64
N SER A 59 5.21 20.21 -9.52
CA SER A 59 4.34 19.04 -9.45
C SER A 59 5.16 17.74 -9.55
N LYS A 60 4.80 16.76 -8.72
CA LYS A 60 5.41 15.43 -8.63
C LYS A 60 4.30 14.39 -8.49
N ASN A 61 4.58 13.17 -8.93
CA ASN A 61 3.69 12.03 -8.70
C ASN A 61 4.00 11.36 -7.36
N LEU A 62 3.09 10.50 -6.91
CA LEU A 62 3.26 9.75 -5.67
C LEU A 62 4.50 8.87 -5.70
N SER A 63 4.79 8.18 -6.82
CA SER A 63 6.01 7.37 -6.95
C SER A 63 7.30 8.14 -6.62
N ASN A 64 7.39 9.41 -7.05
CA ASN A 64 8.54 10.26 -6.74
C ASN A 64 8.63 10.56 -5.24
N PHE A 65 7.49 10.80 -4.59
CA PHE A 65 7.43 10.97 -3.14
C PHE A 65 7.85 9.71 -2.41
N ILE A 66 7.29 8.55 -2.75
CA ILE A 66 7.62 7.25 -2.14
C ILE A 66 9.13 7.00 -2.25
N LYS A 67 9.71 7.16 -3.43
CA LYS A 67 11.14 6.94 -3.65
C LYS A 67 12.04 7.85 -2.83
N ASN A 68 11.71 9.14 -2.72
CA ASN A 68 12.58 10.14 -2.10
C ASN A 68 12.36 10.32 -0.60
N VAL A 69 11.16 10.01 -0.10
CA VAL A 69 10.76 10.27 1.30
C VAL A 69 10.56 8.97 2.07
N LEU A 70 10.02 7.93 1.43
CA LEU A 70 9.68 6.65 2.06
C LEU A 70 10.69 5.53 1.75
N GLY A 71 11.74 5.80 0.98
CA GLY A 71 12.77 4.81 0.64
C GLY A 71 12.41 3.88 -0.54
N GLY A 72 11.25 4.07 -1.17
CA GLY A 72 10.77 3.22 -2.28
C GLY A 72 9.61 2.32 -1.87
N LEU A 73 8.85 1.83 -2.86
CA LEU A 73 7.64 1.05 -2.62
C LEU A 73 7.96 -0.32 -2.01
N THR A 74 8.99 -1.00 -2.50
CA THR A 74 9.45 -2.29 -1.94
C THR A 74 9.88 -2.12 -0.49
N TYR A 75 10.74 -1.14 -0.20
CA TYR A 75 11.17 -0.85 1.16
C TYR A 75 9.99 -0.56 2.09
N TYR A 76 9.01 0.23 1.63
CA TYR A 76 7.81 0.51 2.41
C TYR A 76 7.00 -0.76 2.72
N ILE A 77 6.78 -1.62 1.72
CA ILE A 77 6.01 -2.87 1.88
C ILE A 77 6.73 -3.83 2.83
N GLU A 78 8.05 -4.03 2.67
CA GLU A 78 8.83 -4.94 3.51
C GLU A 78 8.90 -4.50 4.99
N ASN A 79 8.75 -3.21 5.26
CA ASN A 79 8.80 -2.66 6.63
C ASN A 79 7.41 -2.45 7.25
N ASN A 80 6.34 -2.89 6.60
CA ASN A 80 4.97 -2.70 7.07
C ASN A 80 4.30 -4.05 7.33
N GLU A 81 3.88 -4.28 8.57
CA GLU A 81 3.30 -5.55 9.04
C GLU A 81 1.96 -5.91 8.37
N ASP A 82 1.26 -4.95 7.77
CA ASP A 82 -0.02 -5.21 7.10
C ASP A 82 0.17 -5.95 5.76
N PHE A 83 1.38 -5.94 5.19
CA PHE A 83 1.63 -6.43 3.83
C PHE A 83 2.71 -7.51 3.82
N LEU A 84 2.56 -8.45 2.89
CA LEU A 84 3.56 -9.47 2.61
C LEU A 84 3.96 -9.40 1.13
N ILE A 85 5.26 -9.44 0.87
CA ILE A 85 5.82 -9.56 -0.48
C ILE A 85 6.36 -10.98 -0.66
N PHE A 86 6.04 -11.61 -1.78
CA PHE A 86 6.55 -12.94 -2.12
C PHE A 86 6.80 -13.06 -3.62
N LYS A 87 7.58 -14.06 -3.99
CA LYS A 87 7.94 -14.33 -5.39
C LYS A 87 7.34 -15.65 -5.83
N GLU A 88 6.63 -15.65 -6.95
CA GLU A 88 6.05 -16.84 -7.56
C GLU A 88 6.23 -16.76 -9.09
N ASN A 89 6.70 -17.84 -9.72
CA ASN A 89 6.88 -17.91 -11.18
C ASN A 89 7.63 -16.70 -11.79
N GLU A 90 8.75 -16.32 -11.17
CA GLU A 90 9.57 -15.15 -11.54
C GLU A 90 8.94 -13.77 -11.32
N LYS A 91 7.67 -13.70 -10.95
CA LYS A 91 6.92 -12.49 -10.64
C LYS A 91 6.90 -12.21 -9.15
N VAL A 92 6.77 -10.93 -8.81
CA VAL A 92 6.68 -10.47 -7.42
C VAL A 92 5.25 -10.09 -7.13
N TYR A 93 4.72 -10.61 -6.04
CA TYR A 93 3.35 -10.39 -5.60
C TYR A 93 3.33 -9.71 -4.23
N VAL A 94 2.28 -8.93 -4.01
CA VAL A 94 2.01 -8.25 -2.75
C VAL A 94 0.64 -8.70 -2.28
N THR A 95 0.54 -9.12 -1.02
CA THR A 95 -0.72 -9.54 -0.40
C THR A 95 -0.96 -8.83 0.93
N LEU A 96 -2.23 -8.70 1.30
CA LEU A 96 -2.65 -8.16 2.59
C LEU A 96 -2.66 -9.28 3.63
N MET A 97 -1.91 -9.14 4.73
CA MET A 97 -1.84 -10.15 5.78
C MET A 97 -3.12 -10.23 6.63
N TYR A 98 -3.80 -9.10 6.81
CA TYR A 98 -5.03 -9.01 7.58
C TYR A 98 -6.19 -8.62 6.67
N ASP A 99 -7.17 -9.50 6.56
CA ASP A 99 -8.40 -9.25 5.84
C ASP A 99 -9.43 -8.54 6.75
N PRO A 100 -9.74 -7.25 6.51
CA PRO A 100 -10.73 -6.54 7.31
C PRO A 100 -12.16 -7.06 7.12
N GLU A 101 -12.47 -7.78 6.04
CA GLU A 101 -13.81 -8.35 5.82
C GLU A 101 -14.02 -9.66 6.60
N LYS A 102 -12.96 -10.43 6.84
CA LYS A 102 -13.02 -11.67 7.64
C LYS A 102 -13.26 -11.46 9.12
N GLU A 103 -12.90 -10.31 9.69
CA GLU A 103 -13.25 -10.00 11.09
C GLU A 103 -14.77 -9.77 11.28
N SER A 104 -15.51 -9.45 10.22
CA SER A 104 -16.97 -9.31 10.29
C SER A 104 -17.73 -10.62 10.07
N SER A 105 -17.03 -11.73 9.77
CA SER A 105 -17.63 -13.06 9.73
C SER A 105 -17.60 -13.63 11.15
N GLU A 106 -18.66 -13.33 11.91
CA GLU A 106 -18.93 -13.97 13.20
C GLU A 106 -18.77 -15.49 13.06
N TRP A 107 -17.97 -16.09 13.94
CA TRP A 107 -17.88 -17.54 14.06
C TRP A 107 -19.27 -18.11 14.33
N VAL A 108 -19.85 -18.83 13.36
CA VAL A 108 -21.02 -19.67 13.63
C VAL A 108 -20.51 -20.89 14.38
N ILE A 109 -20.68 -20.89 15.69
CA ILE A 109 -20.62 -22.12 16.49
C ILE A 109 -21.81 -22.97 16.05
N VAL A 110 -21.54 -24.04 15.31
CA VAL A 110 -22.52 -25.10 15.11
C VAL A 110 -22.44 -25.97 16.35
N ASP A 111 -23.35 -25.78 17.30
CA ASP A 111 -23.54 -26.76 18.37
C ASP A 111 -23.99 -28.06 17.70
N GLU A 112 -23.12 -29.07 17.70
CA GLU A 112 -23.48 -30.46 17.40
C GLU A 112 -24.28 -31.03 18.59
N ASP A 113 -25.44 -30.46 18.88
CA ASP A 113 -26.46 -31.14 19.67
C ASP A 113 -27.23 -32.09 18.74
N CYS A 114 -26.64 -33.25 18.41
CA CYS A 114 -27.36 -34.42 17.88
C CYS A 114 -26.48 -35.69 17.91
N TYR A 115 -26.38 -36.37 19.05
CA TYR A 115 -26.94 -37.73 19.31
C TYR A 115 -26.52 -38.30 20.66
#